data_AF-A0A0E0KE02-F1
#
_entry.id   AF-A0A0E0KE02-F1
#
_cell.length_a   1.000
_cell.length_b   1.000
_cell.length_c   1.000
_cell.angle_alpha   90.00
_cell.angle_beta   90.00
_cell.angle_gamma   90.00
#
_symmetry.space_group_name_H-M   'P 1'
#
loop_
_entity.id
_entity.type
_entity.pdbx_description
1 polymer ?
#
loop_
_entity_poly.entity_id
_entity_poly.type
_entity_poly.pdbx_seq_one_letter_code
_entity_poly.pdbx_strand_id
1 'polypeptide(L)'
;MIAVRARRPNNGRCCTRRPSNCNRPKSPTAASGGDEAAAAAKSETRLSAAQSNRLRRRRRVAAAEDAGGLGAGDPRHGRPRREGPPGGCAAPSRSPPYRPARSAAVRLLPPSRAPKLGKGGSAQSRLSLLHSLAHTESWAVDLSWDIVARFGAPLRMPREFFDDFARVAQDEGRHFAVLSARLRELGSHYGALPAHDGLWDSAMRTSHSLLARLAVEHCVHEARGLDVLPTTISRFRAGGDEQTAKLLEDVIYPEEITHCAAGVRWFRYLCLRSRNGDPTASSIPRAITQCSELPRDGTSDIHKVEEVEDDGPKAELAQASNGDDETVQQVDDELAQCKLVNIGDDAESAVVRTFHSVVRKYFRGPLKPPFNTEARKAAGFEPAWYEPLAVKEVEGEAVE
;
A
#
# COMPACT_ATOMS: atom_id res chain seq x y z
N MET A 1 39.20 9.20 13.62
CA MET A 1 40.60 8.85 13.27
C MET A 1 40.62 7.68 12.32
N ILE A 2 41.22 7.92 11.16
CA ILE A 2 41.43 7.03 10.02
C ILE A 2 42.28 5.82 10.43
N ALA A 3 41.97 4.61 9.94
CA ALA A 3 42.98 3.65 9.46
C ALA A 3 42.36 2.44 8.76
N VAL A 4 42.67 2.37 7.47
CA VAL A 4 42.52 1.25 6.53
C VAL A 4 43.51 0.13 6.86
N ARG A 5 43.14 -1.14 6.67
CA ARG A 5 44.12 -2.16 6.25
C ARG A 5 43.51 -3.32 5.46
N ALA A 6 43.90 -3.39 4.19
CA ALA A 6 43.69 -4.50 3.28
C ALA A 6 44.74 -5.61 3.50
N ARG A 7 44.38 -6.87 3.20
CA ARG A 7 45.34 -7.91 2.76
C ARG A 7 44.72 -8.78 1.66
N ARG A 8 45.51 -8.99 0.61
CA ARG A 8 45.31 -9.89 -0.54
C ARG A 8 46.14 -11.20 -0.35
N PRO A 9 45.97 -12.20 -1.22
CA PRO A 9 46.12 -13.63 -0.90
C PRO A 9 47.49 -14.21 -1.26
N ASN A 10 47.75 -15.45 -0.81
CA ASN A 10 48.94 -16.23 -1.17
C ASN A 10 48.56 -17.53 -1.89
N ASN A 11 49.40 -17.93 -2.83
CA ASN A 11 49.19 -18.92 -3.88
C ASN A 11 50.32 -19.98 -3.84
N GLY A 12 50.04 -21.24 -4.25
CA GLY A 12 51.04 -22.30 -4.50
C GLY A 12 51.07 -23.41 -3.42
N ARG A 13 51.30 -24.70 -3.70
CA ARG A 13 51.87 -25.40 -4.87
C ARG A 13 51.40 -26.87 -4.95
N CYS A 14 51.64 -27.41 -6.16
CA CYS A 14 51.49 -28.74 -6.71
C CYS A 14 52.36 -29.85 -6.07
N CYS A 15 51.88 -31.11 -6.08
CA CYS A 15 52.70 -32.33 -6.13
C CYS A 15 51.98 -33.47 -6.90
N THR A 16 52.78 -34.19 -7.68
CA THR A 16 52.44 -35.19 -8.69
C THR A 16 52.45 -36.63 -8.14
N ARG A 17 51.65 -37.53 -8.74
CA ARG A 17 52.03 -38.93 -9.09
C ARG A 17 50.89 -39.70 -9.78
N ARG A 18 51.21 -40.27 -10.94
CA ARG A 18 50.56 -41.43 -11.64
C ARG A 18 51.56 -42.62 -11.52
N PRO A 19 51.35 -43.86 -12.06
CA PRO A 19 50.31 -44.36 -12.97
C PRO A 19 49.75 -45.78 -12.65
N SER A 20 48.67 -46.19 -13.33
CA SER A 20 48.55 -47.53 -13.93
C SER A 20 47.46 -47.55 -15.01
N ASN A 21 47.65 -48.42 -16.00
CA ASN A 21 47.11 -48.41 -17.36
C ASN A 21 46.25 -49.68 -17.56
N CYS A 22 45.14 -49.63 -18.29
CA CYS A 22 44.57 -50.80 -19.01
C CYS A 22 43.47 -50.39 -20.02
N ASN A 23 43.68 -50.84 -21.26
CA ASN A 23 42.87 -50.70 -22.48
C ASN A 23 41.46 -51.33 -22.43
N ARG A 24 40.45 -50.70 -23.08
CA ARG A 24 39.78 -51.18 -24.32
C ARG A 24 38.54 -50.31 -24.68
N PRO A 25 38.22 -50.09 -25.97
CA PRO A 25 36.98 -49.43 -26.38
C PRO A 25 35.85 -50.44 -26.62
N LYS A 26 34.62 -50.09 -26.24
CA LYS A 26 33.38 -50.69 -26.75
C LYS A 26 32.47 -49.57 -27.24
N SER A 27 31.97 -49.76 -28.44
CA SER A 27 30.98 -48.98 -29.20
C SER A 27 29.69 -48.70 -28.40
N PRO A 28 29.00 -47.57 -28.61
CA PRO A 28 27.66 -47.37 -28.08
C PRO A 28 26.60 -47.80 -29.12
N THR A 29 25.76 -48.71 -28.69
CA THR A 29 24.46 -49.06 -29.28
C THR A 29 23.45 -47.94 -29.06
N ALA A 30 22.70 -47.61 -30.10
CA ALA A 30 21.54 -46.72 -30.06
C ALA A 30 20.35 -47.37 -29.32
N ALA A 31 19.68 -46.62 -28.43
CA ALA A 31 18.26 -46.80 -28.10
C ALA A 31 17.68 -45.61 -27.29
N SER A 32 16.50 -45.17 -27.74
CA SER A 32 15.37 -44.58 -26.99
C SER A 32 15.52 -43.23 -26.28
N GLY A 33 15.44 -42.14 -27.04
CA GLY A 33 14.85 -40.87 -26.59
C GLY A 33 13.45 -40.73 -27.17
N GLY A 34 12.41 -41.09 -26.41
CA GLY A 34 11.02 -41.06 -26.90
C GLY A 34 9.93 -40.89 -25.83
N ASP A 35 10.20 -41.21 -24.55
CA ASP A 35 9.13 -41.26 -23.55
C ASP A 35 8.99 -40.00 -22.66
N GLU A 36 10.02 -39.14 -22.52
CA GLU A 36 9.92 -37.93 -21.67
C GLU A 36 9.11 -36.80 -22.31
N ALA A 37 9.19 -36.62 -23.64
CA ALA A 37 8.42 -35.58 -24.34
C ALA A 37 6.91 -35.89 -24.36
N ALA A 38 6.53 -37.17 -24.40
CA ALA A 38 5.14 -37.60 -24.40
C ALA A 38 4.48 -37.47 -23.01
N ALA A 39 5.26 -37.57 -21.93
CA ALA A 39 4.78 -37.37 -20.56
C ALA A 39 4.53 -35.88 -20.24
N ALA A 40 5.40 -34.99 -20.73
CA ALA A 40 5.26 -33.53 -20.59
C ALA A 40 4.07 -32.99 -21.40
N ALA A 41 3.86 -33.45 -22.63
CA ALA A 41 2.69 -33.05 -23.44
C ALA A 41 1.35 -33.51 -22.80
N LYS A 42 1.34 -34.68 -22.15
CA LYS A 42 0.14 -35.20 -21.44
C LYS A 42 -0.17 -34.44 -20.15
N SER A 43 0.84 -33.88 -19.46
CA SER A 43 0.62 -33.08 -18.24
C SER A 43 0.13 -31.66 -18.57
N GLU A 44 0.66 -31.02 -19.61
CA GLU A 44 0.18 -29.72 -20.09
C GLU A 44 -1.26 -29.78 -20.61
N THR A 45 -1.61 -30.85 -21.33
CA THR A 45 -2.98 -31.06 -21.82
C THR A 45 -3.98 -31.28 -20.67
N ARG A 46 -3.56 -31.94 -19.58
CA ARG A 46 -4.39 -32.14 -18.38
C ARG A 46 -4.56 -30.86 -17.55
N LEU A 47 -3.53 -30.01 -17.48
CA LEU A 47 -3.61 -28.70 -16.81
C LEU A 47 -4.53 -27.73 -17.57
N SER A 48 -4.46 -27.71 -18.90
CA SER A 48 -5.36 -26.93 -19.77
C SER A 48 -6.83 -27.39 -19.65
N ALA A 49 -7.07 -28.71 -19.58
CA ALA A 49 -8.41 -29.26 -19.37
C ALA A 49 -8.98 -28.93 -17.97
N ALA A 50 -8.15 -28.92 -16.93
CA ALA A 50 -8.55 -28.56 -15.57
C ALA A 50 -8.87 -27.05 -15.44
N GLN A 51 -8.09 -26.19 -16.10
CA GLN A 51 -8.35 -24.75 -16.19
C GLN A 51 -9.64 -24.44 -16.98
N SER A 52 -9.87 -25.13 -18.09
CA SER A 52 -11.11 -25.03 -18.87
C SER A 52 -12.35 -25.51 -18.11
N ASN A 53 -12.23 -26.57 -17.30
CA ASN A 53 -13.33 -27.03 -16.44
C ASN A 53 -13.63 -26.08 -15.27
N ARG A 54 -12.63 -25.40 -14.70
CA ARG A 54 -12.84 -24.33 -13.71
C ARG A 54 -13.57 -23.13 -14.30
N LEU A 55 -13.23 -22.72 -15.52
CA LEU A 55 -13.89 -21.60 -16.21
C LEU A 55 -15.34 -21.93 -16.59
N ARG A 56 -15.61 -23.18 -17.01
CA ARG A 56 -16.98 -23.67 -17.28
C ARG A 56 -17.82 -23.79 -16.00
N ARG A 57 -17.24 -24.21 -14.87
CA ARG A 57 -17.94 -24.21 -13.57
C ARG A 57 -18.26 -22.79 -13.08
N ARG A 58 -17.34 -21.83 -13.25
CA ARG A 58 -17.60 -20.41 -12.93
C ARG A 58 -18.73 -19.80 -13.77
N ARG A 59 -18.81 -20.12 -15.07
CA ARG A 59 -19.92 -19.68 -15.95
C ARG A 59 -21.26 -20.34 -15.62
N ARG A 60 -21.28 -21.60 -15.14
CA ARG A 60 -22.53 -22.27 -14.73
C ARG A 60 -23.10 -21.76 -13.41
N VAL A 61 -22.26 -21.33 -12.47
CA VAL A 61 -22.73 -20.73 -11.21
C VAL A 61 -23.32 -19.34 -11.47
N ALA A 62 -22.70 -18.54 -12.34
CA ALA A 62 -23.24 -17.22 -12.72
C ALA A 62 -24.55 -17.30 -13.54
N ALA A 63 -24.78 -18.37 -14.31
CA ALA A 63 -26.01 -18.55 -15.09
C ALA A 63 -27.16 -19.19 -14.28
N ALA A 64 -26.89 -19.74 -13.09
CA ALA A 64 -27.92 -20.35 -12.25
C ALA A 64 -28.63 -19.33 -11.33
N GLU A 65 -28.11 -18.11 -11.22
CA GLU A 65 -28.72 -17.03 -10.42
C GLU A 65 -29.71 -16.16 -11.23
N ASP A 66 -29.83 -16.37 -12.55
CA ASP A 66 -30.66 -15.56 -13.46
C ASP A 66 -31.85 -16.33 -14.09
N ALA A 67 -32.20 -17.49 -13.52
CA ALA A 67 -33.32 -18.32 -13.99
C ALA A 67 -34.27 -18.70 -12.85
N GLY A 68 -34.91 -17.69 -12.24
CA GLY A 68 -36.03 -17.84 -11.31
C GLY A 68 -37.32 -17.31 -11.95
N GLY A 69 -38.13 -18.23 -12.47
CA GLY A 69 -39.24 -17.95 -13.37
C GLY A 69 -40.47 -17.25 -12.77
N LEU A 70 -41.18 -16.61 -13.70
CA LEU A 70 -42.53 -16.08 -13.64
C LEU A 70 -43.54 -17.06 -13.01
N GLY A 71 -44.31 -16.58 -12.04
CA GLY A 71 -45.46 -17.27 -11.47
C GLY A 71 -46.59 -16.28 -11.22
N ALA A 72 -47.72 -16.49 -11.91
CA ALA A 72 -48.92 -15.67 -11.87
C ALA A 72 -49.55 -15.55 -10.46
N GLY A 73 -50.10 -14.37 -10.14
CA GLY A 73 -50.82 -14.08 -8.89
C GLY A 73 -52.04 -13.18 -9.12
N ASP A 74 -53.20 -13.77 -8.86
CA ASP A 74 -54.60 -13.29 -8.79
C ASP A 74 -54.83 -11.94 -8.07
N PRO A 75 -55.75 -11.05 -8.52
CA PRO A 75 -55.98 -9.76 -7.89
C PRO A 75 -57.08 -9.83 -6.82
N ARG A 76 -56.74 -9.35 -5.61
CA ARG A 76 -57.56 -8.50 -4.70
C ARG A 76 -57.07 -8.69 -3.26
N HIS A 77 -56.65 -7.59 -2.64
CA HIS A 77 -56.99 -7.14 -1.27
C HIS A 77 -55.98 -6.06 -0.86
N GLY A 78 -56.42 -4.80 -0.90
CA GLY A 78 -55.62 -3.66 -0.49
C GLY A 78 -55.24 -3.74 0.99
N ARG A 79 -53.95 -3.61 1.29
CA ARG A 79 -53.46 -3.25 2.62
C ARG A 79 -53.16 -1.75 2.65
N PRO A 80 -53.57 -1.02 3.70
CA PRO A 80 -53.29 0.41 3.78
C PRO A 80 -51.78 0.63 3.96
N ARG A 81 -51.24 1.62 3.24
CA ARG A 81 -49.90 2.17 3.49
C ARG A 81 -49.83 2.61 4.95
N ARG A 82 -48.94 2.01 5.74
CA ARG A 82 -48.50 2.62 7.00
C ARG A 82 -47.64 3.82 6.62
N GLU A 83 -48.15 5.02 6.84
CA GLU A 83 -47.34 6.22 6.90
C GLU A 83 -46.32 6.03 8.02
N GLY A 84 -45.03 6.00 7.65
CA GLY A 84 -43.94 6.02 8.62
C GLY A 84 -43.91 7.38 9.33
N PRO A 85 -43.40 7.46 10.57
CA PRO A 85 -43.35 8.70 11.31
C PRO A 85 -42.50 9.74 10.55
N PRO A 86 -42.89 11.03 10.56
CA PRO A 86 -42.14 12.07 9.87
C PRO A 86 -40.84 12.37 10.63
N GLY A 87 -39.75 12.52 9.89
CA GLY A 87 -38.55 13.22 10.35
C GLY A 87 -37.74 12.50 11.43
N GLY A 88 -37.00 11.47 11.03
CA GLY A 88 -35.87 11.02 11.84
C GLY A 88 -34.84 12.15 11.93
N CYS A 89 -34.64 12.72 13.11
CA CYS A 89 -33.47 13.54 13.40
C CYS A 89 -32.23 12.74 13.01
N ALA A 90 -31.47 13.21 12.02
CA ALA A 90 -30.19 12.61 11.67
C ALA A 90 -29.34 12.55 12.94
N ALA A 91 -29.01 11.34 13.39
CA ALA A 91 -28.09 11.16 14.51
C ALA A 91 -26.82 11.95 14.19
N PRO A 92 -26.24 12.71 15.14
CA PRO A 92 -25.04 13.48 14.87
C PRO A 92 -23.96 12.55 14.35
N SER A 93 -23.30 12.95 13.25
CA SER A 93 -22.23 12.16 12.63
C SER A 93 -21.18 11.86 13.69
N ARG A 94 -21.08 10.59 14.11
CA ARG A 94 -20.08 10.17 15.09
C ARG A 94 -18.72 10.18 14.41
N SER A 95 -17.79 11.00 14.91
CA SER A 95 -16.41 10.96 14.45
C SER A 95 -15.80 9.58 14.71
N PRO A 96 -14.95 9.05 13.80
CA PRO A 96 -14.26 7.80 14.04
C PRO A 96 -13.42 7.87 15.32
N PRO A 97 -13.34 6.78 16.11
CA PRO A 97 -12.55 6.78 17.33
C PRO A 97 -11.07 7.05 17.03
N TYR A 98 -10.34 7.60 18.00
CA TYR A 98 -8.90 7.86 17.83
C TYR A 98 -8.08 6.57 17.67
N ARG A 99 -8.51 5.49 18.33
CA ARG A 99 -7.91 4.16 18.16
C ARG A 99 -9.01 3.11 17.95
N PRO A 100 -8.79 2.13 17.06
CA PRO A 100 -9.66 0.98 16.88
C PRO A 100 -9.74 0.16 18.15
N ALA A 101 -10.88 -0.48 18.36
CA ALA A 101 -11.03 -1.44 19.43
C ALA A 101 -10.16 -2.68 19.15
N ARG A 102 -9.58 -3.22 20.22
CA ARG A 102 -8.85 -4.49 20.21
C ARG A 102 -9.29 -5.33 21.39
N SER A 103 -9.32 -6.64 21.20
CA SER A 103 -9.54 -7.57 22.31
C SER A 103 -8.45 -7.39 23.37
N ALA A 104 -8.82 -7.50 24.65
CA ALA A 104 -7.88 -7.46 25.76
C ALA A 104 -6.80 -8.57 25.67
N ALA A 105 -7.06 -9.63 24.90
CA ALA A 105 -6.08 -10.68 24.61
C ALA A 105 -4.90 -10.19 23.75
N VAL A 106 -5.06 -9.12 22.96
CA VAL A 106 -3.99 -8.58 22.12
C VAL A 106 -3.12 -7.63 22.94
N ARG A 107 -2.02 -8.16 23.49
CA ARG A 107 -1.09 -7.36 24.28
C ARG A 107 -0.16 -6.54 23.39
N LEU A 108 -0.38 -5.22 23.37
CA LEU A 108 0.48 -4.27 22.66
C LEU A 108 1.64 -3.81 23.55
N LEU A 109 2.85 -3.84 23.00
CA LEU A 109 4.07 -3.35 23.63
C LEU A 109 4.66 -2.20 22.78
N PRO A 110 5.39 -1.27 23.40
CA PRO A 110 6.23 -0.34 22.65
C PRO A 110 7.21 -1.10 21.75
N PRO A 111 7.56 -0.57 20.56
CA PRO A 111 8.50 -1.23 19.65
C PRO A 111 9.84 -1.63 20.29
N SER A 112 10.33 -0.86 21.26
CA SER A 112 11.57 -1.14 22.00
C SER A 112 11.48 -2.35 22.93
N ARG A 113 10.27 -2.78 23.29
CA ARG A 113 9.99 -3.95 24.16
C ARG A 113 9.36 -5.11 23.40
N ALA A 114 9.10 -4.95 22.10
CA ALA A 114 8.60 -6.02 21.26
C ALA A 114 9.68 -7.12 21.13
N PRO A 115 9.32 -8.41 21.24
CA PRO A 115 10.26 -9.49 21.04
C PRO A 115 10.89 -9.42 19.64
N LYS A 116 12.18 -9.72 19.53
CA LYS A 116 12.84 -9.80 18.23
C LYS A 116 12.21 -10.94 17.43
N LEU A 117 11.73 -10.63 16.24
CA LEU A 117 11.29 -11.63 15.28
C LEU A 117 12.53 -12.46 14.86
N GLY A 118 12.48 -13.77 15.08
CA GLY A 118 13.54 -14.67 14.66
C GLY A 118 13.60 -14.83 13.13
N LYS A 119 14.53 -15.66 12.64
CA LYS A 119 14.77 -15.85 11.19
C LYS A 119 13.94 -16.96 10.53
N GLY A 120 13.00 -17.58 11.24
CA GLY A 120 12.14 -18.66 10.72
C GLY A 120 12.72 -20.07 10.79
N GLY A 121 13.94 -20.24 11.33
CA GLY A 121 14.59 -21.56 11.42
C GLY A 121 13.91 -22.52 12.41
N SER A 122 13.42 -22.02 13.55
CA SER A 122 12.68 -22.82 14.54
C SER A 122 11.17 -22.68 14.39
N ALA A 123 10.41 -23.67 14.86
CA ALA A 123 8.94 -23.64 14.87
C ALA A 123 8.42 -22.40 15.62
N GLN A 124 8.99 -22.10 16.79
CA GLN A 124 8.64 -20.90 17.56
C GLN A 124 8.91 -19.62 16.78
N SER A 125 10.04 -19.53 16.06
CA SER A 125 10.35 -18.36 15.26
C SER A 125 9.38 -18.19 14.09
N ARG A 126 8.91 -19.28 13.47
CA ARG A 126 7.90 -19.24 12.40
C ARG A 126 6.55 -18.79 12.94
N LEU A 127 6.13 -19.31 14.10
CA LEU A 127 4.93 -18.85 14.80
C LEU A 127 4.99 -17.35 15.12
N SER A 128 6.12 -16.84 15.60
CA SER A 128 6.30 -15.40 15.86
C SER A 128 6.19 -14.56 14.59
N LEU A 129 6.78 -15.00 13.48
CA LEU A 129 6.69 -14.30 12.19
C LEU A 129 5.24 -14.29 11.68
N LEU A 130 4.58 -15.44 11.71
CA LEU A 130 3.20 -15.58 11.23
C LEU A 130 2.22 -14.77 12.09
N HIS A 131 2.41 -14.75 13.41
CA HIS A 131 1.63 -13.91 14.32
C HIS A 131 1.83 -12.43 14.04
N SER A 132 3.08 -12.00 13.79
CA SER A 132 3.36 -10.62 13.42
C SER A 132 2.70 -10.23 12.11
N LEU A 133 2.66 -11.11 11.10
CA LEU A 133 1.95 -10.85 9.85
C LEU A 133 0.45 -10.69 10.09
N ALA A 134 -0.18 -11.62 10.82
CA ALA A 134 -1.60 -11.50 11.17
C ALA A 134 -1.89 -10.19 11.94
N HIS A 135 -0.98 -9.74 12.81
CA HIS A 135 -1.15 -8.46 13.48
C HIS A 135 -1.06 -7.27 12.52
N THR A 136 -0.16 -7.31 11.54
CA THR A 136 -0.07 -6.30 10.48
C THR A 136 -1.38 -6.22 9.69
N GLU A 137 -1.93 -7.35 9.22
CA GLU A 137 -3.18 -7.31 8.42
C GLU A 137 -4.36 -6.79 9.25
N SER A 138 -4.39 -7.13 10.55
CA SER A 138 -5.39 -6.58 11.47
C SER A 138 -5.33 -5.05 11.55
N TRP A 139 -4.14 -4.44 11.45
CA TRP A 139 -4.01 -3.00 11.35
C TRP A 139 -4.35 -2.46 9.97
N ALA A 140 -3.99 -3.17 8.90
CA ALA A 140 -4.31 -2.77 7.53
C ALA A 140 -5.82 -2.67 7.28
N VAL A 141 -6.62 -3.59 7.86
CA VAL A 141 -8.10 -3.49 7.88
C VAL A 141 -8.55 -2.16 8.48
N ASP A 142 -8.03 -1.79 9.65
CA ASP A 142 -8.43 -0.56 10.31
C ASP A 142 -7.93 0.69 9.61
N LEU A 143 -6.72 0.67 9.07
CA LEU A 143 -6.16 1.79 8.32
C LEU A 143 -7.04 2.10 7.10
N SER A 144 -7.46 1.06 6.39
CA SER A 144 -8.35 1.16 5.23
C SER A 144 -9.70 1.75 5.60
N TRP A 145 -10.32 1.30 6.70
CA TRP A 145 -11.58 1.88 7.16
C TRP A 145 -11.43 3.28 7.79
N ASP A 146 -10.30 3.56 8.45
CA ASP A 146 -10.02 4.85 9.07
C ASP A 146 -9.99 5.94 8.02
N ILE A 147 -9.34 5.72 6.87
CA ILE A 147 -9.27 6.76 5.85
C ILE A 147 -10.61 7.03 5.17
N VAL A 148 -11.41 5.99 4.99
CA VAL A 148 -12.79 6.08 4.49
C VAL A 148 -13.64 6.91 5.46
N ALA A 149 -13.64 6.53 6.74
CA ALA A 149 -14.52 7.12 7.73
C ALA A 149 -14.07 8.52 8.19
N ARG A 150 -12.75 8.77 8.26
CA ARG A 150 -12.19 10.03 8.79
C ARG A 150 -12.08 11.11 7.73
N PHE A 151 -11.77 10.74 6.49
CA PHE A 151 -11.44 11.71 5.46
C PHE A 151 -12.38 11.69 4.25
N GLY A 152 -13.00 10.55 3.94
CA GLY A 152 -13.78 10.36 2.71
C GLY A 152 -14.83 11.46 2.47
N ALA A 153 -15.86 11.53 3.32
CA ALA A 153 -16.91 12.55 3.18
C ALA A 153 -16.41 13.99 3.48
N PRO A 154 -15.63 14.24 4.56
CA PRO A 154 -15.14 15.60 4.85
C PRO A 154 -14.30 16.23 3.75
N LEU A 155 -13.54 15.43 2.98
CA LEU A 155 -12.71 15.91 1.86
C LEU A 155 -13.39 15.71 0.49
N ARG A 156 -14.69 15.36 0.46
CA ARG A 156 -15.45 15.13 -0.77
C ARG A 156 -14.70 14.20 -1.73
N MET A 157 -14.18 13.08 -1.20
CA MET A 157 -13.52 12.09 -2.03
C MET A 157 -14.53 11.46 -3.01
N PRO A 158 -14.13 11.12 -4.23
CA PRO A 158 -15.02 10.49 -5.22
C PRO A 158 -15.34 9.05 -4.83
N ARG A 159 -16.38 8.47 -5.45
CA ARG A 159 -16.91 7.14 -5.11
C ARG A 159 -15.83 6.04 -5.19
N GLU A 160 -14.96 6.13 -6.18
CA GLU A 160 -13.90 5.18 -6.46
C GLU A 160 -12.90 5.09 -5.31
N PHE A 161 -12.72 6.15 -4.51
CA PHE A 161 -11.89 6.12 -3.30
C PHE A 161 -12.48 5.17 -2.27
N PHE A 162 -13.80 5.25 -2.08
CA PHE A 162 -14.52 4.35 -1.18
C PHE A 162 -14.48 2.91 -1.69
N ASP A 163 -14.69 2.71 -2.99
CA ASP A 163 -14.70 1.39 -3.60
C ASP A 163 -13.31 0.72 -3.53
N ASP A 164 -12.22 1.48 -3.77
CA ASP A 164 -10.85 0.99 -3.65
C ASP A 164 -10.53 0.59 -2.22
N PHE A 165 -10.73 1.46 -1.23
CA PHE A 165 -10.35 1.15 0.15
C PHE A 165 -11.31 0.20 0.86
N ALA A 166 -12.57 0.09 0.43
CA ALA A 166 -13.43 -1.01 0.84
C ALA A 166 -12.92 -2.36 0.32
N ARG A 167 -12.36 -2.40 -0.90
CA ARG A 167 -11.71 -3.61 -1.43
C ARG A 167 -10.43 -3.94 -0.69
N VAL A 168 -9.55 -2.96 -0.44
CA VAL A 168 -8.35 -3.17 0.39
C VAL A 168 -8.74 -3.72 1.76
N ALA A 169 -9.70 -3.09 2.45
CA ALA A 169 -10.16 -3.56 3.75
C ALA A 169 -10.72 -5.00 3.71
N GLN A 170 -11.38 -5.38 2.62
CA GLN A 170 -11.88 -6.74 2.41
C GLN A 170 -10.75 -7.75 2.23
N ASP A 171 -9.76 -7.42 1.39
CA ASP A 171 -8.59 -8.27 1.15
C ASP A 171 -7.78 -8.46 2.44
N GLU A 172 -7.53 -7.38 3.17
CA GLU A 172 -6.82 -7.43 4.45
C GLU A 172 -7.58 -8.22 5.51
N GLY A 173 -8.91 -8.12 5.52
CA GLY A 173 -9.74 -8.94 6.39
C GLY A 173 -9.62 -10.43 6.06
N ARG A 174 -9.53 -10.77 4.78
CA ARG A 174 -9.28 -12.14 4.33
C ARG A 174 -7.86 -12.59 4.65
N HIS A 175 -6.84 -11.76 4.42
CA HIS A 175 -5.44 -12.02 4.77
C HIS A 175 -5.32 -12.35 6.26
N PHE A 176 -5.86 -11.48 7.11
CA PHE A 176 -5.95 -11.70 8.55
C PHE A 176 -6.60 -13.04 8.90
N ALA A 177 -7.74 -13.35 8.26
CA ALA A 177 -8.48 -14.57 8.54
C ALA A 177 -7.69 -15.84 8.16
N VAL A 178 -7.04 -15.86 6.99
CA VAL A 178 -6.26 -17.04 6.55
C VAL A 178 -4.98 -17.21 7.36
N LEU A 179 -4.29 -16.12 7.74
CA LEU A 179 -3.13 -16.18 8.62
C LEU A 179 -3.52 -16.63 10.04
N SER A 180 -4.65 -16.13 10.55
CA SER A 180 -5.19 -16.53 11.85
C SER A 180 -5.64 -17.99 11.88
N ALA A 181 -6.17 -18.51 10.76
CA ALA A 181 -6.44 -19.94 10.61
C ALA A 181 -5.14 -20.74 10.61
N ARG A 182 -4.12 -20.30 9.86
CA ARG A 182 -2.82 -20.95 9.81
C ARG A 182 -2.12 -20.99 11.18
N LEU A 183 -2.24 -19.94 11.98
CA LEU A 183 -1.75 -19.94 13.36
C LEU A 183 -2.38 -21.04 14.22
N ARG A 184 -3.69 -21.25 14.07
CA ARG A 184 -4.43 -22.29 14.81
C ARG A 184 -4.01 -23.69 14.40
N GLU A 185 -3.77 -23.92 13.12
CA GLU A 185 -3.23 -25.20 12.62
C GLU A 185 -1.85 -25.52 13.21
N LEU A 186 -1.05 -24.50 13.49
CA LEU A 186 0.27 -24.62 14.12
C LEU A 186 0.22 -24.61 15.66
N GLY A 187 -0.97 -24.71 16.26
CA GLY A 187 -1.15 -24.79 17.71
C GLY A 187 -1.04 -23.45 18.46
N SER A 188 -1.18 -22.32 17.76
CA SER A 188 -1.18 -20.98 18.33
C SER A 188 -2.48 -20.21 17.98
N HIS A 189 -2.57 -18.93 18.30
CA HIS A 189 -3.68 -18.07 17.91
C HIS A 189 -3.26 -16.60 17.86
N TYR A 190 -4.03 -15.78 17.14
CA TYR A 190 -3.84 -14.33 17.18
C TYR A 190 -4.07 -13.80 18.60
N GLY A 191 -3.17 -12.94 19.08
CA GLY A 191 -3.11 -12.50 20.49
C GLY A 191 -2.28 -13.38 21.43
N ALA A 192 -1.86 -14.60 21.03
CA ALA A 192 -1.04 -15.46 21.88
C ALA A 192 0.35 -14.88 22.20
N LEU A 193 0.88 -14.06 21.29
CA LEU A 193 2.15 -13.35 21.44
C LEU A 193 1.89 -11.84 21.54
N PRO A 194 2.75 -11.10 22.26
CA PRO A 194 2.67 -9.64 22.26
C PRO A 194 3.03 -9.10 20.88
N ALA A 195 2.40 -7.99 20.52
CA ALA A 195 2.66 -7.27 19.28
C ALA A 195 2.99 -5.80 19.56
N HIS A 196 3.26 -5.01 18.52
CA HIS A 196 3.59 -3.59 18.66
C HIS A 196 2.65 -2.70 17.86
N ASP A 197 2.49 -1.46 18.32
CA ASP A 197 1.52 -0.52 17.75
C ASP A 197 2.11 0.43 16.70
N GLY A 198 3.27 0.07 16.12
CA GLY A 198 4.04 0.96 15.25
C GLY A 198 3.28 1.55 14.06
N LEU A 199 2.39 0.78 13.43
CA LEU A 199 1.55 1.26 12.33
C LEU A 199 0.51 2.26 12.85
N TRP A 200 -0.22 1.95 13.93
CA TRP A 200 -1.22 2.87 14.44
C TRP A 200 -0.61 4.14 15.05
N ASP A 201 0.56 4.04 15.68
CA ASP A 201 1.30 5.22 16.15
C ASP A 201 1.72 6.12 14.97
N SER A 202 1.99 5.54 13.80
CA SER A 202 2.26 6.29 12.59
C SER A 202 0.99 6.93 12.01
N ALA A 203 -0.13 6.20 12.00
CA ALA A 203 -1.45 6.71 11.69
C ALA A 203 -1.84 7.91 12.56
N MET A 204 -1.67 7.82 13.88
CA MET A 204 -2.00 8.92 14.79
C MET A 204 -1.27 10.22 14.45
N ARG A 205 0.01 10.14 14.02
CA ARG A 205 0.82 11.30 13.63
C ARG A 205 0.39 11.94 12.31
N THR A 206 -0.41 11.23 11.51
CA THR A 206 -0.95 11.70 10.23
C THR A 206 -2.47 11.85 10.26
N SER A 207 -3.09 11.75 11.44
CA SER A 207 -4.56 11.77 11.63
C SER A 207 -5.23 13.07 11.17
N HIS A 208 -4.48 14.15 11.02
CA HIS A 208 -4.94 15.46 10.56
C HIS A 208 -4.84 15.67 9.05
N SER A 209 -4.29 14.73 8.28
CA SER A 209 -4.05 14.91 6.85
C SER A 209 -4.15 13.60 6.07
N LEU A 210 -5.17 13.48 5.21
CA LEU A 210 -5.31 12.33 4.31
C LEU A 210 -4.08 12.17 3.41
N LEU A 211 -3.53 13.28 2.90
CA LEU A 211 -2.33 13.25 2.06
C LEU A 211 -1.13 12.63 2.81
N ALA A 212 -0.91 13.03 4.08
CA ALA A 212 0.13 12.45 4.91
C ALA A 212 -0.14 10.98 5.24
N ARG A 213 -1.41 10.64 5.48
CA ARG A 213 -1.82 9.26 5.77
C ARG A 213 -1.58 8.33 4.58
N LEU A 214 -1.97 8.75 3.38
CA LEU A 214 -1.74 8.00 2.14
C LEU A 214 -0.25 7.81 1.88
N ALA A 215 0.56 8.86 1.99
CA ALA A 215 1.99 8.75 1.74
C ALA A 215 2.69 7.77 2.69
N VAL A 216 2.39 7.85 3.98
CA VAL A 216 3.10 7.08 5.00
C VAL A 216 2.57 5.65 5.10
N GLU A 217 1.25 5.49 5.24
CA GLU A 217 0.66 4.16 5.45
C GLU A 217 0.44 3.45 4.11
N HIS A 218 -0.31 4.07 3.18
CA HIS A 218 -0.75 3.40 1.96
C HIS A 218 0.28 3.41 0.80
N CYS A 219 1.35 4.19 0.89
CA CYS A 219 2.48 4.09 -0.05
C CYS A 219 3.70 3.45 0.62
N VAL A 220 4.27 4.09 1.65
CA VAL A 220 5.54 3.63 2.24
C VAL A 220 5.39 2.28 2.96
N HIS A 221 4.36 2.10 3.78
CA HIS A 221 4.18 0.84 4.51
C HIS A 221 3.73 -0.32 3.61
N GLU A 222 2.83 -0.06 2.65
CA GLU A 222 2.45 -1.05 1.62
C GLU A 222 3.66 -1.48 0.76
N ALA A 223 4.42 -0.51 0.24
CA ALA A 223 5.60 -0.81 -0.56
C ALA A 223 6.69 -1.56 0.24
N ARG A 224 6.75 -1.34 1.56
CA ARG A 224 7.63 -2.12 2.44
C ARG A 224 7.14 -3.56 2.59
N GLY A 225 5.84 -3.82 2.54
CA GLY A 225 5.27 -5.17 2.43
C GLY A 225 5.83 -5.90 1.21
N LEU A 226 5.81 -5.24 0.05
CA LEU A 226 6.35 -5.77 -1.23
C LEU A 226 7.84 -6.12 -1.16
N ASP A 227 8.63 -5.37 -0.38
CA ASP A 227 10.06 -5.64 -0.22
C ASP A 227 10.34 -6.81 0.74
N VAL A 228 9.53 -6.94 1.79
CA VAL A 228 9.78 -7.86 2.92
C VAL A 228 9.18 -9.25 2.67
N LEU A 229 8.04 -9.33 1.98
CA LEU A 229 7.33 -10.59 1.76
C LEU A 229 8.15 -11.65 1.02
N PRO A 230 8.89 -11.36 -0.08
CA PRO A 230 9.69 -12.37 -0.78
C PRO A 230 10.73 -13.05 0.13
N THR A 231 11.39 -12.26 0.98
CA THR A 231 12.34 -12.79 1.98
C THR A 231 11.62 -13.61 3.05
N THR A 232 10.41 -13.20 3.44
CA THR A 232 9.60 -13.90 4.44
C THR A 232 9.11 -15.24 3.92
N ILE A 233 8.62 -15.30 2.68
CA ILE A 233 8.27 -16.54 1.95
C ILE A 233 9.47 -17.49 1.94
N SER A 234 10.65 -16.98 1.55
CA SER A 234 11.89 -17.77 1.51
C SER A 234 12.26 -18.35 2.88
N ARG A 235 12.04 -17.61 3.97
CA ARG A 235 12.28 -18.09 5.34
C ARG A 235 11.32 -19.19 5.77
N PHE A 236 10.03 -19.08 5.45
CA PHE A 236 9.07 -20.16 5.75
C PHE A 236 9.39 -21.43 4.99
N ARG A 237 9.69 -21.31 3.68
CA ARG A 237 10.12 -22.43 2.84
C ARG A 237 11.38 -23.10 3.35
N ALA A 238 12.43 -22.33 3.65
CA ALA A 238 13.67 -22.86 4.24
C ALA A 238 13.46 -23.49 5.63
N GLY A 239 12.46 -23.03 6.37
CA GLY A 239 12.05 -23.60 7.65
C GLY A 239 11.15 -24.85 7.54
N GLY A 240 10.87 -25.33 6.33
CA GLY A 240 10.04 -26.51 6.07
C GLY A 240 8.53 -26.26 6.16
N ASP A 241 8.09 -25.00 6.18
CA ASP A 241 6.67 -24.63 6.23
C ASP A 241 6.19 -24.14 4.86
N GLU A 242 6.14 -25.07 3.90
CA GLU A 242 5.74 -24.79 2.52
C GLU A 242 4.28 -24.32 2.42
N GLN A 243 3.41 -24.76 3.34
CA GLN A 243 2.01 -24.35 3.35
C GLN A 243 1.86 -22.86 3.64
N THR A 244 2.59 -22.34 4.64
CA THR A 244 2.60 -20.89 4.92
C THR A 244 3.28 -20.12 3.79
N ALA A 245 4.37 -20.63 3.22
CA ALA A 245 5.06 -19.99 2.10
C ALA A 245 4.13 -19.80 0.89
N LYS A 246 3.38 -20.84 0.50
CA LYS A 246 2.41 -20.77 -0.60
C LYS A 246 1.24 -19.86 -0.31
N LEU A 247 0.74 -19.84 0.92
CA LEU A 247 -0.32 -18.90 1.31
C LEU A 247 0.14 -17.46 1.09
N LEU A 248 1.36 -17.11 1.51
CA LEU A 248 1.91 -15.78 1.31
C LEU A 248 2.17 -15.47 -0.18
N GLU A 249 2.69 -16.44 -0.94
CA GLU A 249 3.07 -16.27 -2.35
C GLU A 249 1.87 -16.23 -3.30
N ASP A 250 0.87 -17.09 -3.10
CA ASP A 250 -0.25 -17.29 -4.04
C ASP A 250 -1.47 -16.43 -3.71
N VAL A 251 -1.60 -15.98 -2.47
CA VAL A 251 -2.79 -15.24 -1.99
C VAL A 251 -2.45 -13.81 -1.61
N ILE A 252 -1.53 -13.62 -0.65
CA ILE A 252 -1.29 -12.30 -0.07
C ILE A 252 -0.48 -11.42 -1.03
N TYR A 253 0.73 -11.85 -1.39
CA TYR A 253 1.68 -11.04 -2.15
C TYR A 253 1.14 -10.42 -3.46
N PRO A 254 0.33 -11.11 -4.29
CA PRO A 254 -0.23 -10.52 -5.50
C PRO A 254 -1.19 -9.35 -5.21
N GLU A 255 -1.89 -9.38 -4.09
CA GLU A 255 -2.91 -8.41 -3.71
C GLU A 255 -2.28 -7.12 -3.14
N GLU A 256 -1.16 -7.26 -2.42
CA GLU A 256 -0.37 -6.14 -1.89
C GLU A 256 0.07 -5.13 -2.96
N ILE A 257 0.30 -5.60 -4.20
CA ILE A 257 0.63 -4.71 -5.33
C ILE A 257 -0.52 -3.75 -5.59
N THR A 258 -1.76 -4.25 -5.55
CA THR A 258 -2.95 -3.44 -5.80
C THR A 258 -3.27 -2.51 -4.63
N HIS A 259 -2.92 -2.91 -3.39
CA HIS A 259 -3.07 -2.07 -2.20
C HIS A 259 -2.11 -0.87 -2.25
N CYS A 260 -0.83 -1.12 -2.56
CA CYS A 260 0.15 -0.07 -2.81
C CYS A 260 -0.28 0.85 -3.98
N ALA A 261 -0.83 0.27 -5.06
CA ALA A 261 -1.32 1.05 -6.19
C ALA A 261 -2.47 1.99 -5.82
N ALA A 262 -3.37 1.56 -4.94
CA ALA A 262 -4.45 2.41 -4.42
C ALA A 262 -3.87 3.61 -3.65
N GLY A 263 -2.87 3.39 -2.79
CA GLY A 263 -2.18 4.47 -2.09
C GLY A 263 -1.57 5.51 -3.03
N VAL A 264 -0.81 5.04 -4.03
CA VAL A 264 -0.17 5.91 -5.04
C VAL A 264 -1.21 6.69 -5.84
N ARG A 265 -2.28 6.01 -6.31
CA ARG A 265 -3.38 6.61 -7.07
C ARG A 265 -3.99 7.78 -6.31
N TRP A 266 -4.41 7.54 -5.07
CA TRP A 266 -5.13 8.54 -4.28
C TRP A 266 -4.23 9.66 -3.76
N PHE A 267 -2.95 9.37 -3.51
CA PHE A 267 -1.96 10.42 -3.23
C PHE A 267 -1.79 11.35 -4.44
N ARG A 268 -1.61 10.78 -5.64
CA ARG A 268 -1.49 11.53 -6.89
C ARG A 268 -2.76 12.36 -7.15
N TYR A 269 -3.95 11.77 -7.00
CA TYR A 269 -5.24 12.46 -7.12
C TYR A 269 -5.29 13.73 -6.24
N LEU A 270 -4.99 13.63 -4.95
CA LEU A 270 -5.04 14.78 -4.04
C LEU A 270 -4.04 15.89 -4.40
N CYS A 271 -2.84 15.51 -4.88
CA CYS A 271 -1.84 16.49 -5.30
C CYS A 271 -2.31 17.27 -6.54
N LEU A 272 -2.95 16.60 -7.50
CA LEU A 272 -3.45 17.21 -8.72
C LEU A 272 -4.71 18.05 -8.45
N ARG A 273 -5.64 17.52 -7.65
CA ARG A 273 -6.84 18.23 -7.20
C ARG A 273 -6.50 19.56 -6.52
N SER A 274 -5.49 19.57 -5.66
CA SER A 274 -5.03 20.79 -4.97
C SER A 274 -4.46 21.84 -5.93
N ARG A 275 -3.82 21.41 -7.02
CA ARG A 275 -3.24 22.32 -8.02
C ARG A 275 -4.31 22.97 -8.89
N ASN A 276 -5.47 22.34 -9.03
CA ASN A 276 -6.62 22.88 -9.75
C ASN A 276 -7.43 23.88 -8.92
N GLY A 277 -6.98 24.24 -7.71
CA GLY A 277 -7.56 25.32 -6.92
C GLY A 277 -8.74 24.94 -6.03
N ASP A 278 -8.98 23.64 -5.80
CA ASP A 278 -10.06 23.20 -4.91
C ASP A 278 -9.80 23.65 -3.45
N PRO A 279 -10.68 24.49 -2.86
CA PRO A 279 -10.52 25.00 -1.50
C PRO A 279 -10.62 23.90 -0.42
N THR A 280 -11.29 22.79 -0.69
CA THR A 280 -11.39 21.63 0.22
C THR A 280 -10.12 20.78 0.25
N ALA A 281 -9.25 20.95 -0.76
CA ALA A 281 -7.95 20.28 -0.84
C ALA A 281 -6.86 20.96 0.01
N SER A 282 -7.16 22.08 0.67
CA SER A 282 -6.22 22.93 1.43
C SER A 282 -5.60 22.29 2.69
N SER A 283 -5.69 20.98 2.88
CA SER A 283 -4.95 20.27 3.94
C SER A 283 -3.52 19.89 3.56
N ILE A 284 -3.04 20.27 2.36
CA ILE A 284 -1.61 20.23 2.02
C ILE A 284 -0.89 21.26 2.88
N PRO A 285 0.08 20.88 3.75
CA PRO A 285 0.93 21.85 4.42
C PRO A 285 1.60 22.72 3.37
N ARG A 286 1.31 24.01 3.37
CA ARG A 286 1.89 25.02 2.46
C ARG A 286 3.39 25.15 2.76
N ALA A 287 4.18 24.29 2.16
CA ALA A 287 5.65 24.27 2.19
C ALA A 287 6.06 23.64 0.84
N ILE A 288 6.63 24.31 -0.15
CA ILE A 288 7.58 25.43 -0.18
C ILE A 288 7.41 26.06 -1.57
N THR A 289 6.94 27.31 -1.64
CA THR A 289 7.09 28.17 -2.83
C THR A 289 7.97 29.34 -2.42
N GLN A 290 9.25 29.05 -2.23
CA GLN A 290 10.33 30.05 -2.27
C GLN A 290 11.52 29.39 -2.95
N CYS A 291 11.50 29.35 -4.29
CA CYS A 291 12.74 29.54 -5.02
C CYS A 291 12.92 31.04 -5.09
N SER A 292 13.63 31.60 -4.10
CA SER A 292 14.07 32.98 -4.14
C SER A 292 14.95 33.17 -5.37
N GLU A 293 14.59 34.18 -6.14
CA GLU A 293 15.34 34.76 -7.23
C GLU A 293 16.79 35.01 -6.82
N LEU A 294 17.71 34.76 -7.76
CA LEU A 294 19.11 35.11 -7.63
C LEU A 294 19.24 36.63 -7.41
N PRO A 295 20.10 37.11 -6.49
CA PRO A 295 20.28 38.53 -6.28
C PRO A 295 20.88 39.18 -7.55
N ARG A 296 20.18 40.17 -8.10
CA ARG A 296 20.82 41.16 -8.97
C ARG A 296 21.28 42.32 -8.09
N ASP A 297 22.57 42.59 -8.22
CA ASP A 297 23.29 43.69 -7.60
C ASP A 297 22.62 45.05 -7.88
N GLY A 298 22.73 45.93 -6.90
CA GLY A 298 21.88 47.09 -6.71
C GLY A 298 22.28 48.36 -7.46
N THR A 299 21.48 49.41 -7.25
CA THR A 299 21.93 50.71 -6.72
C THR A 299 20.73 51.66 -6.55
N SER A 300 20.68 52.28 -5.37
CA SER A 300 20.14 53.61 -5.02
C SER A 300 18.74 54.03 -5.54
N ASP A 301 17.80 54.38 -4.65
CA ASP A 301 17.79 55.70 -4.01
C ASP A 301 16.65 55.88 -2.98
N ILE A 302 16.87 56.92 -2.19
CA ILE A 302 16.26 57.32 -0.93
C ILE A 302 15.01 58.16 -1.23
N HIS A 303 13.88 57.95 -0.55
CA HIS A 303 13.13 59.02 0.16
C HIS A 303 11.73 58.64 0.68
N LYS A 304 11.57 58.95 1.98
CA LYS A 304 10.48 59.69 2.64
C LYS A 304 9.22 58.93 3.09
N VAL A 305 9.07 58.98 4.40
CA VAL A 305 7.94 58.66 5.28
C VAL A 305 6.86 59.72 5.11
N GLU A 306 5.60 59.33 4.93
CA GLU A 306 4.42 60.07 5.41
C GLU A 306 3.37 59.07 5.91
N GLU A 307 2.95 59.27 7.17
CA GLU A 307 1.75 58.68 7.79
C GLU A 307 0.52 59.48 7.34
N VAL A 308 -0.60 58.80 7.03
CA VAL A 308 -1.94 59.40 7.07
C VAL A 308 -2.95 58.35 7.55
N GLU A 309 -3.87 58.82 8.40
CA GLU A 309 -4.87 58.12 9.20
C GLU A 309 -6.04 57.48 8.41
N ASP A 310 -6.62 56.47 9.07
CA ASP A 310 -8.05 56.09 9.20
C ASP A 310 -9.09 56.61 8.19
N ASP A 311 -9.77 55.68 7.50
CA ASP A 311 -11.24 55.68 7.41
C ASP A 311 -11.74 54.33 6.84
N GLY A 312 -12.56 53.61 7.60
CA GLY A 312 -13.28 52.43 7.11
C GLY A 312 -14.50 52.81 6.27
N PRO A 313 -14.95 51.96 5.34
CA PRO A 313 -16.38 51.67 5.35
C PRO A 313 -16.79 50.23 5.00
N LYS A 314 -17.79 49.79 5.79
CA LYS A 314 -19.06 49.12 5.45
C LYS A 314 -19.07 47.94 4.48
N ALA A 315 -19.54 46.83 5.06
CA ALA A 315 -20.06 45.66 4.38
C ALA A 315 -21.23 46.02 3.45
N GLU A 316 -21.17 45.53 2.22
CA GLU A 316 -22.30 45.43 1.31
C GLU A 316 -22.47 43.96 0.89
N LEU A 317 -23.71 43.50 1.04
CA LEU A 317 -24.18 42.14 0.86
C LEU A 317 -24.31 41.86 -0.65
N ALA A 318 -23.33 41.17 -1.24
CA ALA A 318 -23.41 40.73 -2.63
C ALA A 318 -24.02 39.31 -2.71
N GLN A 319 -25.10 39.22 -3.47
CA GLN A 319 -25.91 38.04 -3.74
C GLN A 319 -25.08 36.90 -4.33
N ALA A 320 -25.20 35.70 -3.75
CA ALA A 320 -24.62 34.49 -4.30
C ALA A 320 -25.35 34.12 -5.61
N SER A 321 -24.66 34.29 -6.74
CA SER A 321 -25.05 33.68 -8.00
C SER A 321 -24.71 32.18 -7.93
N ASN A 322 -25.73 31.34 -8.01
CA ASN A 322 -25.59 29.91 -8.27
C ASN A 322 -24.96 29.72 -9.65
N GLY A 323 -23.67 29.41 -9.68
CA GLY A 323 -22.93 29.05 -10.87
C GLY A 323 -21.86 28.04 -10.50
N ASP A 324 -21.91 26.89 -11.17
CA ASP A 324 -20.79 25.95 -11.38
C ASP A 324 -20.51 24.90 -10.29
N ASP A 325 -21.52 24.09 -9.94
CA ASP A 325 -21.36 22.80 -9.23
C ASP A 325 -21.07 21.64 -10.21
N GLU A 326 -21.56 21.71 -11.46
CA GLU A 326 -21.38 20.64 -12.46
C GLU A 326 -19.95 20.58 -13.04
N THR A 327 -19.24 21.70 -13.16
CA THR A 327 -17.89 21.74 -13.75
C THR A 327 -16.84 21.15 -12.83
N VAL A 328 -16.95 21.37 -11.51
CA VAL A 328 -16.09 20.80 -10.48
C VAL A 328 -16.34 19.30 -10.34
N GLN A 329 -17.60 18.87 -10.37
CA GLN A 329 -17.94 17.45 -10.34
C GLN A 329 -17.43 16.71 -11.59
N GLN A 330 -17.49 17.32 -12.78
CA GLN A 330 -16.96 16.74 -14.03
C GLN A 330 -15.44 16.56 -14.02
N VAL A 331 -14.66 17.52 -13.50
CA VAL A 331 -13.19 17.36 -13.39
C VAL A 331 -12.77 16.36 -12.32
N ASP A 332 -13.55 16.24 -11.22
CA ASP A 332 -13.32 15.21 -10.20
C ASP A 332 -13.63 13.81 -10.74
N ASP A 333 -14.70 13.68 -11.54
CA ASP A 333 -15.08 12.43 -12.20
C ASP A 333 -14.04 12.04 -13.27
N GLU A 334 -13.49 12.97 -14.05
CA GLU A 334 -12.42 12.67 -15.00
C GLU A 334 -11.10 12.30 -14.30
N LEU A 335 -10.70 12.97 -13.22
CA LEU A 335 -9.48 12.63 -12.48
C LEU A 335 -9.62 11.31 -11.69
N ALA A 336 -10.85 10.95 -11.30
CA ALA A 336 -11.17 9.68 -10.65
C ALA A 336 -11.32 8.52 -11.65
N GLN A 337 -11.95 8.74 -12.81
CA GLN A 337 -12.28 7.72 -13.81
C GLN A 337 -11.23 7.56 -14.91
N CYS A 338 -10.45 8.61 -15.22
CA CYS A 338 -9.31 8.48 -16.11
C CYS A 338 -8.18 7.75 -15.40
N LYS A 339 -7.77 6.63 -15.98
CA LYS A 339 -6.45 6.04 -15.74
C LYS A 339 -5.45 7.20 -15.75
N LEU A 340 -4.74 7.42 -14.65
CA LEU A 340 -3.71 8.47 -14.42
C LEU A 340 -2.50 8.30 -15.35
N VAL A 341 -2.74 8.17 -16.65
CA VAL A 341 -1.78 7.82 -17.68
C VAL A 341 -1.60 9.08 -18.51
N ASN A 342 -0.39 9.65 -18.45
CA ASN A 342 0.02 10.95 -19.00
C ASN A 342 -0.55 12.19 -18.30
N ILE A 343 -0.28 12.31 -17.00
CA ILE A 343 -0.07 13.66 -16.46
C ILE A 343 1.30 14.14 -16.96
N GLY A 344 1.40 15.37 -17.48
CA GLY A 344 2.65 15.88 -18.03
C GLY A 344 3.81 15.79 -17.04
N ASP A 345 5.05 15.67 -17.54
CA ASP A 345 6.25 15.40 -16.72
C ASP A 345 6.43 16.39 -15.55
N ASP A 346 6.08 17.66 -15.77
CA ASP A 346 6.10 18.71 -14.73
C ASP A 346 5.13 18.41 -13.59
N ALA A 347 3.96 17.86 -13.92
CA ALA A 347 2.95 17.52 -12.94
C ALA A 347 3.35 16.32 -12.10
N GLU A 348 3.84 15.25 -12.73
CA GLU A 348 4.34 14.07 -12.00
C GLU A 348 5.52 14.46 -11.10
N SER A 349 6.44 15.28 -11.61
CA SER A 349 7.57 15.79 -10.83
C SER A 349 7.11 16.58 -9.59
N ALA A 350 6.03 17.36 -9.69
CA ALA A 350 5.46 18.08 -8.55
C ALA A 350 4.82 17.13 -7.51
N VAL A 351 4.14 16.07 -7.97
CA VAL A 351 3.59 15.03 -7.10
C VAL A 351 4.72 14.33 -6.33
N VAL A 352 5.79 13.92 -7.03
CA VAL A 352 6.96 13.28 -6.43
C VAL A 352 7.64 14.19 -5.39
N ARG A 353 7.83 15.48 -5.68
CA ARG A 353 8.38 16.45 -4.70
C ARG A 353 7.49 16.57 -3.46
N THR A 354 6.17 16.59 -3.65
CA THR A 354 5.21 16.63 -2.54
C THR A 354 5.32 15.36 -1.69
N PHE A 355 5.39 14.20 -2.34
CA PHE A 355 5.60 12.92 -1.67
C PHE A 355 6.88 12.92 -0.81
N HIS A 356 8.01 13.36 -1.38
CA HIS A 356 9.26 13.44 -0.65
C HIS A 356 9.16 14.35 0.58
N SER A 357 8.55 15.53 0.45
CA SER A 357 8.34 16.47 1.57
C SER A 357 7.49 15.85 2.69
N VAL A 358 6.38 15.22 2.32
CA VAL A 358 5.46 14.56 3.25
C VAL A 358 6.15 13.39 3.96
N VAL A 359 6.85 12.52 3.23
CA VAL A 359 7.54 11.36 3.82
C VAL A 359 8.64 11.82 4.76
N ARG A 360 9.49 12.79 4.38
CA ARG A 360 10.53 13.33 5.28
C ARG A 360 9.93 13.89 6.57
N LYS A 361 8.77 14.56 6.49
CA LYS A 361 8.11 15.18 7.63
C LYS A 361 7.50 14.16 8.58
N TYR A 362 6.85 13.12 8.06
CA TYR A 362 6.00 12.24 8.88
C TYR A 362 6.54 10.81 9.06
N PHE A 363 7.38 10.31 8.16
CA PHE A 363 8.01 8.99 8.31
C PHE A 363 9.29 9.09 9.15
N ARG A 364 9.53 8.09 10.02
CA ARG A 364 10.70 8.09 10.93
C ARG A 364 11.85 7.28 10.34
N GLY A 365 12.93 7.98 10.01
CA GLY A 365 14.16 7.38 9.49
C GLY A 365 14.15 7.20 7.97
N PRO A 366 15.26 6.73 7.39
CA PRO A 366 15.36 6.54 5.94
C PRO A 366 14.56 5.34 5.46
N LEU A 367 14.12 5.37 4.20
CA LEU A 367 13.63 4.16 3.53
C LEU A 367 14.80 3.19 3.35
N LYS A 368 14.55 1.89 3.56
CA LYS A 368 15.64 0.90 3.61
C LYS A 368 15.61 -0.03 2.40
N PRO A 369 16.68 -0.10 1.58
CA PRO A 369 16.82 -1.12 0.56
C PRO A 369 17.07 -2.52 1.19
N PRO A 370 16.98 -3.61 0.40
CA PRO A 370 16.65 -3.65 -1.03
C PRO A 370 15.18 -3.32 -1.31
N PHE A 371 14.94 -2.58 -2.40
CA PHE A 371 13.59 -2.29 -2.90
C PHE A 371 13.19 -3.32 -3.95
N ASN A 372 11.95 -3.77 -3.91
CA ASN A 372 11.36 -4.61 -4.93
C ASN A 372 10.89 -3.75 -6.10
N THR A 373 11.84 -3.34 -6.96
CA THR A 373 11.58 -2.40 -8.06
C THR A 373 10.47 -2.87 -9.00
N GLU A 374 10.43 -4.16 -9.34
CA GLU A 374 9.41 -4.70 -10.24
C GLU A 374 8.00 -4.62 -9.64
N ALA A 375 7.83 -5.02 -8.37
CA ALA A 375 6.52 -4.96 -7.71
C ALA A 375 6.06 -3.52 -7.44
N ARG A 376 6.98 -2.65 -7.01
CA ARG A 376 6.69 -1.22 -6.80
C ARG A 376 6.31 -0.53 -8.12
N LYS A 377 7.03 -0.84 -9.21
CA LYS A 377 6.68 -0.37 -10.56
C LYS A 377 5.31 -0.86 -11.00
N ALA A 378 4.96 -2.13 -10.74
CA ALA A 378 3.62 -2.65 -11.03
C ALA A 378 2.51 -1.91 -10.25
N ALA A 379 2.82 -1.35 -9.08
CA ALA A 379 1.94 -0.47 -8.31
C ALA A 379 1.95 1.00 -8.79
N GLY A 380 2.70 1.35 -9.84
CA GLY A 380 2.89 2.73 -10.29
C GLY A 380 3.79 3.57 -9.37
N PHE A 381 4.53 2.92 -8.48
CA PHE A 381 5.45 3.54 -7.52
C PHE A 381 6.87 3.47 -8.08
N GLU A 382 7.22 4.40 -8.97
CA GLU A 382 8.49 4.42 -9.69
C GLU A 382 9.70 4.76 -8.78
N PRO A 383 10.94 4.37 -9.14
CA PRO A 383 12.15 4.63 -8.35
C PRO A 383 12.33 6.08 -7.89
N ALA A 384 11.95 7.06 -8.73
CA ALA A 384 12.02 8.48 -8.41
C ALA A 384 11.25 8.87 -7.14
N TRP A 385 10.22 8.11 -6.76
CA TRP A 385 9.44 8.35 -5.55
C TRP A 385 10.21 8.01 -4.28
N TYR A 386 11.04 6.96 -4.27
CA TYR A 386 11.55 6.37 -3.03
C TYR A 386 13.09 6.25 -2.95
N GLU A 387 13.81 6.14 -4.06
CA GLU A 387 15.28 6.03 -4.01
C GLU A 387 15.95 7.27 -3.37
N PRO A 388 15.52 8.51 -3.67
CA PRO A 388 16.08 9.70 -3.01
C PRO A 388 15.86 9.73 -1.49
N LEU A 389 14.84 9.01 -0.99
CA LEU A 389 14.50 8.94 0.43
C LEU A 389 15.24 7.82 1.17
N ALA A 390 16.09 7.06 0.48
CA ALA A 390 16.88 5.99 1.07
C ALA A 390 18.14 6.50 1.80
N VAL A 391 18.58 7.71 1.47
CA VAL A 391 19.75 8.35 2.08
C VAL A 391 19.27 9.26 3.22
N LYS A 392 19.93 9.19 4.37
CA LYS A 392 19.69 10.16 5.44
C LYS A 392 20.31 11.48 4.99
N GLU A 393 19.53 12.54 4.85
CA GLU A 393 20.08 13.87 4.64
C GLU A 393 21.07 14.16 5.76
N VAL A 394 22.32 14.45 5.38
CA VAL A 394 23.30 14.96 6.32
C VAL A 394 22.85 16.37 6.61
N GLU A 395 22.28 16.60 7.80
CA GLU A 395 22.06 17.95 8.30
C GLU A 395 23.41 18.67 8.19
N GLY A 396 23.47 19.67 7.31
CA GLY A 396 24.71 20.39 7.03
C GLY A 396 25.29 20.91 8.34
N GLU A 397 26.55 20.59 8.57
CA GLU A 397 27.38 21.31 9.53
C GLU A 397 27.22 22.80 9.21
N ALA A 398 26.68 23.56 10.15
CA ALA A 398 26.87 25.00 10.18
C ALA A 398 28.39 25.20 10.26
N VAL A 399 28.99 25.54 9.13
CA VAL A 399 30.37 26.03 9.09
C VAL A 399 30.30 27.44 9.65
N GLU A 400 30.71 27.56 10.90
CA GLU A 400 30.90 28.81 11.64
C GLU A 400 32.02 29.66 11.05
#